data_AF-A0A2S9FJN4-F1
#
_entry.id   AF-A0A2S9FJN4-F1
#
_cell.length_a   1.000
_cell.length_b   1.000
_cell.length_c   1.000
_cell.angle_alpha   90.00
_cell.angle_beta   90.00
_cell.angle_gamma   90.00
#
_symmetry.space_group_name_H-M   'P 1'
#
loop_
_entity.id
_entity.type
_entity.pdbx_description
1 polymer ?
#
loop_
_entity_poly.entity_id
_entity_poly.type
_entity_poly.pdbx_seq_one_letter_code
_entity_poly.pdbx_strand_id
1 'polypeptide(L)'
;MLGAKGKVGATMVAGVEAANDLTFTTGVDAGDSLSTLVDTKTDAVIDFTHPSVVMDNLKFLIDNGIHAVVGTTGFTDERLDQVAEWLEATPGVSVLIAPNFAIGAVLSMHFAQQAAKYFESVEVIELHHPHKADAPSGTAARTAKLIAEARKGMPPNPDATSTGLEGARGANVDGIPVHSIRLAGLVA
;
A
#
# COMPACT_ATOMS: atom_id res chain seq x y z
N MET A 1 16.17 -7.96 5.36
CA MET A 1 15.45 -6.65 5.29
C MET A 1 16.20 -5.73 4.34
N LEU A 2 15.53 -5.15 3.33
CA LEU A 2 16.10 -4.09 2.48
C LEU A 2 15.59 -2.71 2.95
N GLY A 3 16.51 -1.76 3.13
CA GLY A 3 16.21 -0.47 3.79
C GLY A 3 16.16 -0.58 5.31
N ALA A 4 16.98 -1.47 5.88
CA ALA A 4 16.92 -1.86 7.29
C ALA A 4 17.17 -0.70 8.27
N LYS A 5 17.94 0.33 7.88
CA LYS A 5 18.23 1.51 8.72
C LYS A 5 17.18 2.62 8.56
N GLY A 6 16.22 2.46 7.65
CA GLY A 6 15.11 3.38 7.45
C GLY A 6 14.10 3.34 8.61
N LYS A 7 13.24 4.37 8.71
CA LYS A 7 12.23 4.48 9.79
C LYS A 7 11.32 3.26 9.88
N VAL A 8 10.77 2.81 8.75
CA VAL A 8 9.92 1.61 8.68
C VAL A 8 10.76 0.35 8.79
N GLY A 9 11.92 0.30 8.12
CA GLY A 9 12.81 -0.85 8.15
C GLY A 9 13.27 -1.23 9.56
N ALA A 10 13.64 -0.27 10.39
CA ALA A 10 14.03 -0.50 11.77
C ALA A 10 12.88 -1.11 12.59
N THR A 11 11.63 -0.69 12.33
CA THR A 11 10.44 -1.28 12.97
C THR A 11 10.21 -2.72 12.50
N MET A 12 10.41 -3.00 11.21
CA MET A 12 10.30 -4.37 10.67
C MET A 12 11.38 -5.29 11.24
N VAL A 13 12.62 -4.83 11.35
CA VAL A 13 13.72 -5.60 11.98
C VAL A 13 13.34 -5.98 13.41
N ALA A 14 12.94 -4.99 14.23
CA ALA A 14 12.51 -5.25 15.60
C ALA A 14 11.31 -6.22 15.67
N GLY A 15 10.37 -6.13 14.72
CA GLY A 15 9.24 -7.04 14.62
C GLY A 15 9.65 -8.49 14.31
N VAL A 16 10.62 -8.69 13.40
CA VAL A 16 11.15 -10.01 13.06
C VAL A 16 11.96 -10.59 14.21
N GLU A 17 12.82 -9.79 14.85
CA GLU A 17 13.62 -10.24 16.01
C GLU A 17 12.75 -10.63 17.21
N ALA A 18 11.58 -10.02 17.37
CA ALA A 18 10.62 -10.34 18.42
C ALA A 18 9.73 -11.55 18.11
N ALA A 19 9.69 -12.02 16.86
CA ALA A 19 8.87 -13.15 16.44
C ALA A 19 9.55 -14.49 16.79
N ASN A 20 8.80 -15.43 17.38
CA ASN A 20 9.36 -16.72 17.81
C ASN A 20 9.54 -17.72 16.66
N ASP A 21 8.91 -17.45 15.52
CA ASP A 21 8.84 -18.32 14.34
C ASP A 21 9.66 -17.78 13.16
N LEU A 22 10.35 -16.65 13.33
CA LEU A 22 11.20 -16.04 12.31
C LEU A 22 12.64 -15.91 12.83
N THR A 23 13.60 -15.95 11.90
CA THR A 23 15.01 -15.66 12.20
C THR A 23 15.46 -14.48 11.36
N PHE A 24 15.90 -13.40 12.02
CA PHE A 24 16.53 -12.29 11.32
C PHE A 24 17.93 -12.68 10.86
N THR A 25 18.14 -12.82 9.56
CA THR A 25 19.42 -13.20 8.96
C THR A 25 20.32 -12.00 8.71
N THR A 26 19.80 -10.98 8.01
CA THR A 26 20.58 -9.78 7.66
C THR A 26 19.71 -8.58 7.26
N GLY A 27 20.30 -7.40 7.40
CA GLY A 27 19.78 -6.12 6.91
C GLY A 27 20.74 -5.52 5.89
N VAL A 28 20.20 -5.04 4.77
CA VAL A 28 20.95 -4.35 3.70
C VAL A 28 20.38 -2.93 3.58
N ASP A 29 21.28 -1.95 3.52
CA ASP A 29 20.94 -0.55 3.28
C ASP A 29 21.75 0.02 2.11
N ALA A 30 21.64 1.33 1.85
CA ALA A 30 22.35 1.98 0.76
C ALA A 30 23.87 1.77 0.85
N GLY A 31 24.46 1.18 -0.19
CA GLY A 31 25.89 0.87 -0.28
C GLY A 31 26.28 -0.53 0.18
N ASP A 32 25.36 -1.28 0.80
CA ASP A 32 25.58 -2.68 1.18
C ASP A 32 25.32 -3.61 -0.04
N SER A 33 26.00 -4.77 -0.09
CA SER A 33 25.81 -5.74 -1.17
C SER A 33 24.58 -6.62 -0.94
N LEU A 34 23.74 -6.78 -1.97
CA LEU A 34 22.63 -7.74 -1.98
C LEU A 34 23.09 -9.20 -1.85
N SER A 35 24.34 -9.51 -2.22
CA SER A 35 24.91 -10.88 -2.09
C SER A 35 24.83 -11.43 -0.67
N THR A 36 24.85 -10.54 0.34
CA THR A 36 24.71 -10.90 1.76
C THR A 36 23.43 -11.70 2.03
N LEU A 37 22.36 -11.47 1.27
CA LEU A 37 21.10 -12.23 1.38
C LEU A 37 21.30 -13.70 1.01
N VAL A 38 22.09 -13.97 -0.03
CA VAL A 38 22.44 -15.32 -0.49
C VAL A 38 23.42 -15.97 0.49
N ASP A 39 24.45 -15.22 0.91
CA ASP A 39 25.48 -15.71 1.84
C ASP A 39 24.89 -16.16 3.18
N THR A 40 23.84 -15.47 3.63
CA THR A 40 23.11 -15.78 4.86
C THR A 40 21.94 -16.74 4.66
N LYS A 41 21.74 -17.26 3.45
CA LYS A 41 20.64 -18.17 3.08
C LYS A 41 19.26 -17.63 3.48
N THR A 42 19.02 -16.36 3.14
CA THR A 42 17.75 -15.69 3.44
C THR A 42 16.63 -16.27 2.57
N ASP A 43 15.58 -16.80 3.18
CA ASP A 43 14.43 -17.36 2.45
C ASP A 43 13.46 -16.29 1.93
N ALA A 44 13.26 -15.22 2.72
CA ALA A 44 12.32 -14.15 2.40
C ALA A 44 12.83 -12.78 2.83
N VAL A 45 12.48 -11.76 2.06
CA VAL A 45 12.92 -10.37 2.25
C VAL A 45 11.72 -9.43 2.37
N ILE A 46 11.75 -8.58 3.38
CA ILE A 46 10.90 -7.39 3.46
C ILE A 46 11.65 -6.22 2.80
N ASP A 47 11.02 -5.54 1.83
CA ASP A 47 11.57 -4.37 1.12
C ASP A 47 10.76 -3.10 1.41
N PHE A 48 11.40 -2.18 2.14
CA PHE A 48 10.97 -0.80 2.32
C PHE A 48 12.13 0.14 1.95
N THR A 49 12.41 0.21 0.66
CA THR A 49 13.47 1.03 0.07
C THR A 49 12.89 2.26 -0.63
N HIS A 50 13.25 2.48 -1.90
CA HIS A 50 12.84 3.64 -2.70
C HIS A 50 12.39 3.19 -4.09
N PRO A 51 11.40 3.86 -4.71
CA PRO A 51 10.89 3.49 -6.04
C PRO A 51 11.95 3.41 -7.14
N SER A 52 13.11 4.05 -6.96
CA SER A 52 14.23 4.02 -7.93
C SER A 52 15.11 2.77 -7.86
N VAL A 53 15.04 1.98 -6.78
CA VAL A 53 15.90 0.80 -6.58
C VAL A 53 15.12 -0.51 -6.42
N VAL A 54 13.82 -0.44 -6.12
CA VAL A 54 13.00 -1.62 -5.81
C VAL A 54 12.92 -2.64 -6.94
N MET A 55 12.92 -2.20 -8.20
CA MET A 55 12.85 -3.12 -9.35
C MET A 55 14.14 -3.93 -9.49
N ASP A 56 15.30 -3.31 -9.28
CA ASP A 56 16.60 -3.99 -9.31
C ASP A 56 16.73 -4.98 -8.14
N ASN A 57 16.27 -4.57 -6.95
CA ASN A 57 16.18 -5.46 -5.79
C ASN A 57 15.30 -6.68 -6.10
N LEU A 58 14.08 -6.46 -6.62
CA LEU A 58 13.16 -7.55 -6.95
C LEU A 58 13.75 -8.51 -7.97
N LYS A 59 14.40 -7.99 -9.02
CA LYS A 59 15.07 -8.84 -10.01
C LYS A 59 16.10 -9.74 -9.35
N PHE A 60 16.95 -9.19 -8.49
CA PHE A 60 17.94 -9.96 -7.74
C PHE A 60 17.31 -11.03 -6.86
N LEU A 61 16.26 -10.68 -6.10
CA LEU A 61 15.58 -11.61 -5.19
C LEU A 61 14.97 -12.78 -5.98
N ILE A 62 14.26 -12.47 -7.06
CA ILE A 62 13.62 -13.48 -7.92
C ILE A 62 14.67 -14.39 -8.53
N ASP A 63 15.73 -13.85 -9.14
CA ASP A 63 16.80 -14.64 -9.77
C ASP A 63 17.52 -15.59 -8.80
N ASN A 64 17.53 -15.26 -7.50
CA ASN A 64 18.17 -16.06 -6.46
C ASN A 64 17.19 -16.93 -5.66
N GLY A 65 15.92 -17.02 -6.07
CA GLY A 65 14.96 -17.88 -5.39
C GLY A 65 14.41 -17.32 -4.06
N ILE A 66 14.59 -16.03 -3.78
CA ILE A 66 14.25 -15.40 -2.50
C ILE A 66 12.87 -14.76 -2.58
N HIS A 67 11.97 -15.11 -1.66
CA HIS A 67 10.63 -14.52 -1.61
C HIS A 67 10.68 -13.04 -1.22
N ALA A 68 9.71 -12.23 -1.67
CA ALA A 68 9.68 -10.80 -1.37
C ALA A 68 8.33 -10.33 -0.83
N VAL A 69 8.37 -9.51 0.23
CA VAL A 69 7.24 -8.76 0.78
C VAL A 69 7.57 -7.28 0.65
N VAL A 70 6.93 -6.59 -0.28
CA VAL A 70 7.33 -5.24 -0.72
C VAL A 70 6.29 -4.22 -0.28
N GLY A 71 6.74 -3.27 0.55
CA GLY A 71 5.97 -2.08 0.94
C GLY A 71 6.45 -0.78 0.31
N THR A 72 7.53 -0.84 -0.49
CA THR A 72 7.95 0.28 -1.33
C THR A 72 6.85 0.65 -2.31
N THR A 73 6.54 1.94 -2.42
CA THR A 73 5.49 2.47 -3.29
C THR A 73 5.99 2.70 -4.73
N GLY A 74 5.13 3.19 -5.62
CA GLY A 74 5.50 3.53 -6.99
C GLY A 74 5.51 2.35 -7.96
N PHE A 75 4.70 1.32 -7.69
CA PHE A 75 4.40 0.27 -8.66
C PHE A 75 3.32 0.76 -9.61
N THR A 76 3.67 0.90 -10.89
CA THR A 76 2.75 1.11 -12.01
C THR A 76 2.33 -0.25 -12.59
N ASP A 77 1.33 -0.26 -13.46
CA ASP A 77 0.90 -1.48 -14.14
C ASP A 77 2.08 -2.11 -14.92
N GLU A 78 2.91 -1.30 -15.58
CA GLU A 78 4.09 -1.80 -16.30
C GLU A 78 5.12 -2.45 -15.36
N ARG A 79 5.29 -1.92 -14.14
CA ARG A 79 6.18 -2.53 -13.14
C ARG A 79 5.61 -3.83 -12.62
N LEU A 80 4.28 -3.92 -12.44
CA LEU A 80 3.61 -5.14 -12.01
C LEU A 80 3.72 -6.23 -13.08
N ASP A 81 3.49 -5.88 -14.34
CA ASP A 81 3.64 -6.78 -15.49
C ASP A 81 5.09 -7.29 -15.60
N GLN A 82 6.07 -6.40 -15.41
CA GLN A 82 7.48 -6.78 -15.43
C GLN A 82 7.84 -7.78 -14.31
N VAL A 83 7.31 -7.59 -13.09
CA VAL A 83 7.51 -8.53 -11.99
C VAL A 83 6.84 -9.87 -12.28
N ALA A 84 5.65 -9.86 -12.88
CA ALA A 84 4.96 -11.08 -13.31
C ALA A 84 5.79 -11.87 -14.33
N GLU A 85 6.37 -11.21 -15.33
CA GLU A 85 7.27 -11.83 -16.32
C GLU A 85 8.47 -12.51 -15.66
N TRP A 86 9.11 -11.86 -14.68
CA TRP A 86 10.25 -12.45 -13.96
C TRP A 86 9.86 -13.69 -13.14
N LEU A 87 8.66 -13.70 -12.57
CA LEU A 87 8.13 -14.83 -11.80
C LEU A 87 7.77 -16.03 -12.68
N GLU A 88 7.27 -15.80 -13.90
CA GLU A 88 7.02 -16.88 -14.87
C GLU A 88 8.30 -17.63 -15.21
N ALA A 89 9.43 -16.92 -15.33
CA ALA A 89 10.74 -17.51 -15.60
C ALA A 89 11.35 -18.25 -14.39
N THR A 90 10.88 -17.97 -13.16
CA THR A 90 11.43 -18.52 -11.92
C THR A 90 10.34 -19.15 -11.04
N PRO A 91 9.84 -20.34 -11.42
CA PRO A 91 8.76 -21.00 -10.67
C PRO A 91 9.23 -21.35 -9.25
N GLY A 92 8.35 -21.11 -8.27
CA GLY A 92 8.60 -21.39 -6.85
C GLY A 92 8.95 -20.17 -6.00
N VAL A 93 9.21 -19.01 -6.62
CA VAL A 93 9.36 -17.74 -5.91
C VAL A 93 8.00 -17.06 -5.74
N SER A 94 7.84 -16.27 -4.68
CA SER A 94 6.60 -15.56 -4.38
C SER A 94 6.91 -14.11 -4.01
N VAL A 95 6.14 -13.19 -4.59
CA VAL A 95 6.26 -11.75 -4.35
C VAL A 95 4.90 -11.21 -3.95
N LEU A 96 4.83 -10.57 -2.79
CA LEU A 96 3.66 -9.82 -2.32
C LEU A 96 4.00 -8.33 -2.37
N ILE A 97 3.34 -7.59 -3.25
CA ILE A 97 3.41 -6.12 -3.27
C ILE A 97 2.10 -5.60 -2.67
N ALA A 98 2.19 -4.89 -1.55
CA ALA A 98 1.03 -4.29 -0.91
C ALA A 98 1.21 -2.76 -0.80
N PRO A 99 0.30 -1.96 -1.38
CA PRO A 99 0.38 -0.50 -1.28
C PRO A 99 0.05 0.02 0.12
N ASN A 100 -0.46 -0.84 1.01
CA ASN A 100 -0.74 -0.54 2.41
C ASN A 100 -0.72 -1.83 3.24
N PHE A 101 0.15 -1.90 4.25
CA PHE A 101 0.26 -3.03 5.19
C PHE A 101 -0.53 -2.84 6.49
N ALA A 102 -1.19 -1.69 6.70
CA ALA A 102 -2.03 -1.48 7.86
C ALA A 102 -3.30 -2.35 7.75
N ILE A 103 -3.34 -3.44 8.51
CA ILE A 103 -4.44 -4.42 8.51
C ILE A 103 -5.79 -3.73 8.73
N GLY A 104 -5.88 -2.78 9.67
CA GLY A 104 -7.10 -2.02 9.92
C GLY A 104 -7.60 -1.23 8.71
N ALA A 105 -6.68 -0.64 7.92
CA ALA A 105 -7.05 0.08 6.70
C ALA A 105 -7.53 -0.90 5.61
N VAL A 106 -6.86 -2.04 5.46
CA VAL A 106 -7.26 -3.09 4.50
C VAL A 106 -8.64 -3.66 4.85
N LEU A 107 -8.88 -3.99 6.12
CA LEU A 107 -10.18 -4.47 6.58
C LEU A 107 -11.27 -3.42 6.41
N SER A 108 -10.99 -2.15 6.75
CA SER A 108 -11.94 -1.04 6.54
C SER A 108 -12.34 -0.92 5.08
N MET A 109 -11.39 -0.95 4.14
CA MET A 109 -11.68 -0.95 2.70
C MET A 109 -12.55 -2.15 2.29
N HIS A 110 -12.21 -3.34 2.78
CA HIS A 110 -12.95 -4.56 2.46
C HIS A 110 -14.40 -4.51 2.97
N PHE A 111 -14.61 -4.07 4.22
CA PHE A 111 -15.94 -3.94 4.79
C PHE A 111 -16.75 -2.82 4.13
N ALA A 112 -16.12 -1.70 3.79
CA ALA A 112 -16.77 -0.62 3.06
C ALA A 112 -17.30 -1.11 1.70
N GLN A 113 -16.49 -1.86 0.95
CA GLN A 113 -16.91 -2.46 -0.32
C GLN A 113 -18.10 -3.41 -0.15
N GLN A 114 -18.09 -4.27 0.87
CA GLN A 114 -19.19 -5.21 1.13
C GLN A 114 -20.47 -4.51 1.55
N ALA A 115 -20.36 -3.49 2.41
CA ALA A 115 -21.49 -2.76 2.96
C ALA A 115 -22.13 -1.83 1.92
N ALA A 116 -21.35 -1.24 1.02
CA ALA A 116 -21.76 -0.16 0.12
C ALA A 116 -23.05 -0.42 -0.68
N LYS A 117 -23.28 -1.66 -1.10
CA LYS A 117 -24.44 -2.07 -1.90
C LYS A 117 -25.78 -2.08 -1.13
N TYR A 118 -25.73 -1.94 0.19
CA TYR A 118 -26.91 -1.98 1.05
C TYR A 118 -27.40 -0.60 1.50
N PHE A 119 -26.70 0.47 1.14
CA PHE A 119 -27.04 1.84 1.54
C PHE A 119 -27.35 2.71 0.32
N GLU A 120 -28.18 3.74 0.48
CA GLU A 120 -28.45 4.71 -0.59
C GLU A 120 -27.36 5.79 -0.68
N SER A 121 -26.75 6.15 0.45
CA SER A 121 -25.74 7.20 0.54
C SER A 121 -24.46 6.67 1.14
N VAL A 122 -23.32 6.95 0.50
CA VAL A 122 -21.98 6.62 1.00
C VAL A 122 -21.02 7.76 0.72
N GLU A 123 -20.28 8.20 1.74
CA GLU A 123 -19.20 9.19 1.62
C GLU A 123 -17.96 8.68 2.37
N VAL A 124 -16.78 9.15 1.99
CA VAL A 124 -15.51 8.83 2.65
C VAL A 124 -14.96 10.10 3.31
N ILE A 125 -14.51 9.98 4.56
CA ILE A 125 -13.81 11.06 5.26
C ILE A 125 -12.43 10.54 5.66
N GLU A 126 -11.39 11.24 5.23
CA GLU A 126 -10.02 10.98 5.64
C GLU A 126 -9.47 12.14 6.47
N LEU A 127 -8.58 11.81 7.41
CA LEU A 127 -7.93 12.79 8.28
C LEU A 127 -6.44 12.46 8.37
N HIS A 128 -5.57 13.45 8.11
CA HIS A 128 -4.12 13.31 8.17
C HIS A 128 -3.46 14.53 8.83
N HIS A 129 -2.18 14.39 9.18
CA HIS A 129 -1.35 15.51 9.61
C HIS A 129 -1.25 16.60 8.51
N PRO A 130 -0.99 17.88 8.84
CA PRO A 130 -0.97 18.97 7.87
C PRO A 130 0.22 18.94 6.89
N HIS A 131 1.22 18.10 7.14
CA HIS A 131 2.39 17.94 6.26
C HIS A 131 2.17 16.94 5.10
N LYS A 132 0.96 16.39 4.95
CA LYS A 132 0.67 15.43 3.88
C LYS A 132 0.45 16.18 2.58
N ALA A 133 1.22 15.83 1.56
CA ALA A 133 1.26 16.56 0.30
C ALA A 133 0.04 16.32 -0.60
N ASP A 134 -0.50 15.10 -0.60
CA ASP A 134 -1.63 14.67 -1.43
C ASP A 134 -2.97 14.76 -0.70
N ALA A 135 -4.05 15.11 -1.42
CA ALA A 135 -5.43 15.08 -0.95
C ALA A 135 -6.40 14.76 -2.11
N PRO A 136 -7.34 13.80 -1.95
CA PRO A 136 -7.44 12.86 -0.83
C PRO A 136 -6.27 11.87 -0.78
N SER A 137 -6.08 11.19 0.35
CA SER A 137 -5.07 10.12 0.44
C SER A 137 -5.34 9.00 -0.57
N GLY A 138 -4.28 8.32 -1.03
CA GLY A 138 -4.40 7.17 -1.92
C GLY A 138 -5.32 6.05 -1.39
N THR A 139 -5.28 5.81 -0.07
CA THR A 139 -6.21 4.86 0.58
C THR A 139 -7.66 5.34 0.45
N ALA A 140 -7.95 6.61 0.74
CA ALA A 140 -9.31 7.14 0.65
C ALA A 140 -9.87 7.12 -0.78
N ALA A 141 -9.04 7.51 -1.76
CA ALA A 141 -9.39 7.40 -3.17
C ALA A 141 -9.67 5.95 -3.58
N ARG A 142 -8.84 4.99 -3.14
CA ARG A 142 -9.06 3.56 -3.41
C ARG A 142 -10.33 3.04 -2.74
N THR A 143 -10.61 3.42 -1.49
CA THR A 143 -11.84 3.06 -0.79
C THR A 143 -13.07 3.54 -1.58
N ALA A 144 -13.06 4.80 -2.02
CA ALA A 144 -14.14 5.38 -2.81
C ALA A 144 -14.36 4.63 -4.14
N LYS A 145 -13.28 4.28 -4.86
CA LYS A 145 -13.36 3.46 -6.08
C LYS A 145 -13.96 2.06 -5.83
N LEU A 146 -13.55 1.38 -4.76
CA LEU A 146 -14.10 0.07 -4.40
C LEU A 146 -15.58 0.15 -4.05
N ILE A 147 -15.99 1.20 -3.33
CA ILE A 147 -17.39 1.50 -3.02
C ILE A 147 -18.18 1.75 -4.31
N ALA A 148 -17.66 2.60 -5.21
CA ALA A 148 -18.30 2.93 -6.48
C ALA A 148 -18.51 1.67 -7.34
N GLU A 149 -17.48 0.83 -7.45
CA GLU A 149 -17.55 -0.45 -8.17
C GLU A 149 -18.64 -1.37 -7.61
N ALA A 150 -18.67 -1.53 -6.28
CA ALA A 150 -19.66 -2.38 -5.60
C ALA A 150 -21.10 -1.86 -5.74
N ARG A 151 -21.28 -0.57 -6.05
CA ARG A 151 -22.57 0.10 -6.24
C ARG A 151 -22.97 0.28 -7.70
N LYS A 152 -22.21 -0.27 -8.66
CA LYS A 152 -22.59 -0.20 -10.08
C LYS A 152 -24.02 -0.73 -10.28
N GLY A 153 -24.84 0.07 -10.97
CA GLY A 153 -26.25 -0.23 -11.22
C GLY A 153 -27.22 0.26 -10.14
N MET A 154 -26.74 0.77 -9.01
CA MET A 154 -27.56 1.49 -8.04
C MET A 154 -27.76 2.95 -8.47
N PRO A 155 -28.83 3.62 -8.02
CA PRO A 155 -28.94 5.07 -8.14
C PRO A 155 -27.73 5.79 -7.50
N PRO A 156 -27.36 6.98 -8.01
CA PRO A 156 -26.35 7.81 -7.35
C PRO A 156 -26.82 8.21 -5.95
N ASN A 157 -25.89 8.67 -5.10
CA ASN A 157 -26.24 9.21 -3.79
C ASN A 157 -27.32 10.31 -3.94
N PRO A 158 -28.42 10.24 -3.18
CA PRO A 158 -29.40 11.32 -3.17
C PRO A 158 -28.79 12.59 -2.59
N ASP A 159 -28.76 13.66 -3.38
CA ASP A 159 -28.26 14.97 -2.98
C ASP A 159 -29.14 16.07 -3.59
N ALA A 160 -29.80 16.85 -2.72
CA ALA A 160 -30.70 17.93 -3.10
C ALA A 160 -30.03 19.32 -3.04
N THR A 161 -28.69 19.38 -2.90
CA THR A 161 -27.94 20.65 -2.82
C THR A 161 -28.16 21.49 -4.08
N SER A 162 -28.92 22.58 -3.95
CA SER A 162 -29.20 23.51 -5.06
C SER A 162 -28.23 24.68 -5.16
N THR A 163 -27.61 25.05 -4.04
CA THR A 163 -26.58 26.08 -3.93
C THR A 163 -25.52 25.62 -2.92
N GLY A 164 -24.25 25.91 -3.18
CA GLY A 164 -23.14 25.50 -2.32
C GLY A 164 -21.86 26.25 -2.65
N LEU A 165 -20.97 26.35 -1.67
CA LEU A 165 -19.62 26.87 -1.89
C LEU A 165 -18.74 25.82 -2.57
N GLU A 166 -17.77 26.28 -3.36
CA GLU A 166 -16.76 25.40 -3.94
C GLU A 166 -16.05 24.59 -2.84
N GLY A 167 -15.89 23.28 -3.06
CA GLY A 167 -15.25 22.36 -2.11
C GLY A 167 -16.15 21.85 -0.96
N ALA A 168 -17.35 22.41 -0.75
CA ALA A 168 -18.20 22.06 0.39
C ALA A 168 -18.68 20.59 0.41
N ARG A 169 -18.78 19.94 -0.75
CA ARG A 169 -19.21 18.53 -0.90
C ARG A 169 -18.05 17.56 -1.12
N GLY A 170 -16.81 18.01 -0.89
CA GLY A 170 -15.61 17.19 -1.06
C GLY A 170 -15.27 16.93 -2.53
N ALA A 171 -14.24 16.11 -2.75
CA ALA A 171 -13.87 15.64 -4.07
C ALA A 171 -14.82 14.52 -4.51
N ASN A 172 -15.20 14.50 -5.79
CA ASN A 172 -15.99 13.41 -6.35
C ASN A 172 -15.07 12.33 -6.93
N VAL A 173 -15.07 11.14 -6.34
CA VAL A 173 -14.34 9.96 -6.83
C VAL A 173 -15.37 8.92 -7.29
N ASP A 174 -15.58 8.82 -8.59
CA ASP A 174 -16.51 7.86 -9.22
C ASP A 174 -17.94 7.89 -8.65
N GLY A 175 -18.43 9.09 -8.30
CA GLY A 175 -19.75 9.31 -7.71
C GLY A 175 -19.79 9.26 -6.18
N ILE A 176 -18.66 8.98 -5.53
CA ILE A 176 -18.52 8.93 -4.07
C ILE A 176 -17.82 10.20 -3.58
N PRO A 177 -18.48 11.02 -2.73
CA PRO A 177 -17.85 12.16 -2.09
C PRO A 177 -16.71 11.75 -1.15
N VAL A 178 -15.57 12.44 -1.24
CA VAL A 178 -14.39 12.23 -0.40
C VAL A 178 -13.96 13.56 0.24
N HIS A 179 -13.96 13.59 1.57
CA HIS A 179 -13.57 14.76 2.37
C HIS A 179 -12.21 14.54 3.00
N SER A 180 -11.33 15.54 2.93
CA SER A 180 -9.95 15.44 3.42
C SER A 180 -9.69 16.49 4.50
N ILE A 181 -9.36 16.03 5.70
CA ILE A 181 -9.04 16.89 6.84
C ILE A 181 -7.51 16.89 7.06
N ARG A 182 -6.95 18.08 7.24
CA ARG A 182 -5.54 18.28 7.59
C ARG A 182 -5.48 18.97 8.95
N LEU A 183 -5.08 18.23 9.99
CA LEU A 183 -5.14 18.71 11.37
C LEU A 183 -3.87 18.36 12.14
N ALA A 184 -3.28 19.34 12.82
CA ALA A 184 -2.12 19.13 13.67
C ALA A 184 -2.46 18.17 14.83
N GLY A 185 -1.52 17.29 15.17
CA GLY A 185 -1.70 16.25 16.20
C GLY A 185 -2.24 14.92 15.65
N LEU A 186 -2.82 14.91 14.45
CA LEU A 186 -3.05 13.66 13.73
C LEU A 186 -1.73 13.10 13.19
N VAL A 187 -1.68 11.78 13.01
CA VAL A 187 -0.54 11.06 12.39
C VAL A 187 -0.93 10.64 10.98
N ALA A 188 -2.01 9.84 10.92
CA ALA A 188 -2.40 8.92 9.85
C ALA A 188 -1.38 7.81 9.59
#